data_AF-A0AAE0U2R7-F1
#
_entry.id   AF-A0AAE0U2R7-F1
#
_cell.length_a   1.000
_cell.length_b   1.000
_cell.length_c   1.000
_cell.angle_alpha   90.00
_cell.angle_beta   90.00
_cell.angle_gamma   90.00
#
_symmetry.space_group_name_H-M   'P 1'
#
loop_
_entity.id
_entity.type
_entity.pdbx_description
1 polymer ?
#
loop_
_entity_poly.entity_id
_entity_poly.type
_entity_poly.pdbx_seq_one_letter_code
_entity_poly.pdbx_strand_id
1 'polypeptide(L)'
;MKTFFQALALPLAFNFLSVVHALPGGPWKPWRTGPDTNITDDVTIIPRQTSCISTGDQSTINALFSSGGANTVVRLCPGVTIPITAPIVFTASGQEISTQGYPTDSTRATILIQPGSTVTSAIRGNWQNNVKILNIQVDGNRPNAGYLGGDALLEMGGGTTGQTVSHTVVKNTRSWSCVHFIGSGQDNNPCRQATVTFNDVGPCGHEGTDPATGNGLWADGLSIECMDTSVTDNTITGATDGGIVIFGSPGTHVLRNTIVSTSSSGLQFGGINMVDPTWGANYTGVVVSSNTITGGPNSFINLGIGMGSQVWSNPHPETNFGQVTVTNNVFTGNIGFSIVINGWLGGLTVTGNSVSGVTTPSSSFASAAGCGSVQQASFAASQQLVYYPAGVTGSSGPNTIQPQFTALSTNASNWLCLTNPLPPLPDTKSFAPNTLSVDASVSRVVSLRDFHVQVQGDGNVVGIDTTGGVWTVKWASSRYSTNCGTDGSQCFLAFGIDGNLVMYDATGPLWASNTDGRGVEVIFSREAPWVSVMGAGGRVCGRLGICGVERLSRWKG
;
A
#
# COMPACT_ATOMS: atom_id res chain seq x y z
N MET A 1 14.77 0.64 36.69
CA MET A 1 15.20 0.56 38.11
C MET A 1 15.58 -0.90 38.39
N LYS A 2 16.86 -1.20 38.70
CA LYS A 2 17.42 -2.55 39.02
C LYS A 2 17.38 -3.60 37.86
N THR A 3 18.36 -4.50 37.64
CA THR A 3 19.75 -4.66 38.14
C THR A 3 20.60 -5.54 37.19
N PHE A 4 21.93 -5.45 37.30
CA PHE A 4 22.94 -6.29 36.62
C PHE A 4 23.05 -7.74 37.14
N PHE A 5 23.65 -8.63 36.33
CA PHE A 5 24.77 -9.59 36.57
C PHE A 5 24.56 -10.89 35.76
N GLN A 6 25.35 -11.26 34.74
CA GLN A 6 26.76 -11.70 34.68
C GLN A 6 27.04 -13.11 35.26
N ALA A 7 27.36 -14.07 34.40
CA ALA A 7 28.15 -15.29 34.66
C ALA A 7 28.71 -15.81 33.32
N LEU A 8 30.00 -15.59 33.01
CA LEU A 8 31.14 -16.49 33.30
C LEU A 8 31.22 -17.71 32.37
N ALA A 9 32.00 -17.54 31.30
CA ALA A 9 32.61 -18.64 30.56
C ALA A 9 33.93 -19.08 31.22
N LEU A 10 34.38 -20.32 30.97
CA LEU A 10 35.79 -20.73 30.85
C LEU A 10 35.81 -22.15 30.18
N PRO A 11 36.95 -22.69 29.72
CA PRO A 11 37.00 -23.17 28.33
C PRO A 11 37.56 -24.60 28.19
N LEU A 12 37.65 -25.08 26.94
CA LEU A 12 38.72 -26.00 26.54
C LEU A 12 38.98 -25.85 25.04
N ALA A 13 40.19 -25.43 24.70
CA ALA A 13 40.70 -25.44 23.33
C ALA A 13 41.35 -26.80 23.04
N PHE A 14 41.43 -27.19 21.77
CA PHE A 14 42.73 -27.40 21.12
C PHE A 14 42.58 -27.33 19.58
N ASN A 15 43.72 -27.18 18.92
CA ASN A 15 43.88 -26.53 17.62
C ASN A 15 44.46 -27.49 16.56
N PHE A 16 44.07 -27.32 15.29
CA PHE A 16 44.80 -27.74 14.07
C PHE A 16 45.12 -29.27 13.91
N LEU A 17 45.44 -29.84 12.74
CA LEU A 17 45.82 -29.32 11.42
C LEU A 17 45.33 -30.28 10.29
N SER A 18 45.35 -29.82 9.04
CA SER A 18 45.05 -30.57 7.81
C SER A 18 46.09 -31.65 7.42
N VAL A 19 45.65 -32.73 6.77
CA VAL A 19 46.47 -33.48 5.77
C VAL A 19 45.59 -33.97 4.60
N VAL A 20 46.05 -33.71 3.37
CA VAL A 20 45.56 -34.30 2.12
C VAL A 20 46.50 -35.44 1.71
N HIS A 21 46.02 -36.59 1.25
CA HIS A 21 46.79 -37.59 0.48
C HIS A 21 45.89 -38.35 -0.50
N ALA A 22 46.46 -38.83 -1.61
CA ALA A 22 45.70 -39.30 -2.78
C ALA A 22 46.31 -40.56 -3.46
N LEU A 23 45.43 -41.49 -3.89
CA LEU A 23 45.63 -42.54 -4.93
C LEU A 23 46.73 -43.62 -4.69
N PRO A 24 46.86 -44.72 -5.49
CA PRO A 24 46.03 -45.33 -6.57
C PRO A 24 45.42 -46.71 -6.13
N GLY A 25 44.84 -47.62 -6.94
CA GLY A 25 44.38 -47.63 -8.37
C GLY A 25 44.83 -48.87 -9.18
N GLY A 26 43.91 -49.73 -9.68
CA GLY A 26 44.21 -50.92 -10.52
C GLY A 26 42.98 -51.77 -10.99
N PRO A 27 43.05 -52.58 -12.07
CA PRO A 27 41.88 -52.82 -12.97
C PRO A 27 41.59 -54.29 -13.46
N TRP A 28 40.55 -54.47 -14.32
CA TRP A 28 40.14 -55.67 -15.14
C TRP A 28 39.43 -56.83 -14.35
N LYS A 29 38.45 -57.64 -14.85
CA LYS A 29 37.61 -57.76 -16.08
C LYS A 29 36.35 -58.66 -15.79
N PRO A 30 35.42 -59.05 -16.74
CA PRO A 30 33.99 -59.20 -16.42
C PRO A 30 33.33 -60.58 -16.74
N TRP A 31 32.01 -60.64 -16.52
CA TRP A 31 31.02 -61.65 -16.95
C TRP A 31 30.99 -63.03 -16.27
N ARG A 32 29.84 -63.33 -15.61
CA ARG A 32 28.89 -64.36 -16.09
C ARG A 32 27.52 -64.22 -15.41
N THR A 33 26.47 -64.55 -16.16
CA THR A 33 25.06 -64.58 -15.76
C THR A 33 24.71 -65.89 -15.05
N GLY A 34 23.88 -65.82 -14.01
CA GLY A 34 23.20 -66.95 -13.37
C GLY A 34 21.75 -66.54 -13.03
N PRO A 35 20.78 -67.48 -13.05
CA PRO A 35 19.35 -67.12 -13.07
C PRO A 35 18.77 -66.76 -11.70
N ASP A 36 17.75 -65.91 -11.72
CA ASP A 36 17.05 -65.41 -10.55
C ASP A 36 16.29 -66.49 -9.76
N THR A 37 16.42 -66.46 -8.43
CA THR A 37 15.46 -67.08 -7.51
C THR A 37 14.78 -65.98 -6.72
N ASN A 38 13.50 -65.74 -7.02
CA ASN A 38 12.72 -64.66 -6.43
C ASN A 38 12.73 -64.70 -4.90
N ILE A 39 13.38 -63.71 -4.29
CA ILE A 39 13.03 -63.26 -2.95
C ILE A 39 11.74 -62.46 -3.11
N THR A 40 10.67 -62.87 -2.44
CA THR A 40 9.47 -62.04 -2.31
C THR A 40 9.75 -60.94 -1.30
N ASP A 41 10.40 -59.87 -1.75
CA ASP A 41 10.43 -58.62 -1.00
C ASP A 41 8.99 -58.11 -0.92
N ASP A 42 8.47 -58.05 0.30
CA ASP A 42 7.20 -57.40 0.63
C ASP A 42 7.39 -55.89 0.52
N VAL A 43 7.47 -55.41 -0.73
CA VAL A 43 7.53 -53.99 -1.05
C VAL A 43 6.23 -53.37 -0.58
N THR A 44 6.28 -52.72 0.58
CA THR A 44 5.22 -51.82 1.03
C THR A 44 5.14 -50.67 0.03
N ILE A 45 4.32 -50.84 -1.02
CA ILE A 45 4.03 -49.80 -1.99
C ILE A 45 3.28 -48.71 -1.23
N ILE A 46 4.01 -47.71 -0.76
CA ILE A 46 3.43 -46.42 -0.38
C ILE A 46 2.69 -45.93 -1.63
N PRO A 47 1.35 -45.78 -1.58
CA PRO A 47 0.59 -45.46 -2.77
C PRO A 47 1.02 -44.09 -3.28
N ARG A 48 1.70 -44.08 -4.42
CA ARG A 48 2.02 -42.87 -5.18
C ARG A 48 0.70 -42.16 -5.45
N GLN A 49 0.41 -41.06 -4.74
CA GLN A 49 -0.86 -40.35 -4.87
C GLN A 49 -1.02 -39.84 -6.30
N THR A 50 -1.79 -40.59 -7.08
CA THR A 50 -1.88 -40.51 -8.54
C THR A 50 -3.12 -39.75 -8.99
N SER A 51 -4.13 -39.69 -8.13
CA SER A 51 -5.25 -38.76 -8.23
C SER A 51 -4.89 -37.41 -7.59
N CYS A 52 -5.22 -36.34 -8.30
CA CYS A 52 -5.33 -35.01 -7.74
C CYS A 52 -6.71 -34.83 -7.06
N ILE A 53 -6.82 -33.84 -6.18
CA ILE A 53 -8.07 -33.42 -5.55
C ILE A 53 -8.87 -32.61 -6.57
N SER A 54 -10.05 -33.12 -6.95
CA SER A 54 -10.97 -32.43 -7.86
C SER A 54 -12.12 -31.70 -7.14
N THR A 55 -12.42 -32.09 -5.91
CA THR A 55 -13.49 -31.57 -5.06
C THR A 55 -13.09 -31.65 -3.59
N GLY A 56 -13.69 -30.81 -2.74
CA GLY A 56 -13.42 -30.76 -1.32
C GLY A 56 -13.27 -29.32 -0.82
N ASP A 57 -12.63 -29.18 0.33
CA ASP A 57 -12.46 -27.95 1.08
C ASP A 57 -11.11 -27.94 1.83
N GLN A 58 -10.88 -26.96 2.72
CA GLN A 58 -9.69 -26.95 3.58
C GLN A 58 -9.59 -28.20 4.47
N SER A 59 -10.72 -28.77 4.91
CA SER A 59 -10.73 -29.94 5.81
C SER A 59 -10.15 -31.17 5.11
N THR A 60 -10.48 -31.34 3.83
CA THR A 60 -9.95 -32.38 2.95
C THR A 60 -8.42 -32.27 2.79
N ILE A 61 -7.92 -31.05 2.57
CA ILE A 61 -6.48 -30.77 2.40
C ILE A 61 -5.72 -30.92 3.73
N ASN A 62 -6.25 -30.35 4.81
CA ASN A 62 -5.64 -30.39 6.14
C ASN A 62 -5.58 -31.82 6.70
N ALA A 63 -6.58 -32.66 6.40
CA ALA A 63 -6.53 -34.08 6.73
C ALA A 63 -5.33 -34.78 6.07
N LEU A 64 -5.10 -34.53 4.77
CA LEU A 64 -3.97 -35.11 4.03
C LEU A 64 -2.61 -34.64 4.55
N PHE A 65 -2.44 -33.35 4.84
CA PHE A 65 -1.21 -32.86 5.49
C PHE A 65 -1.01 -33.48 6.87
N SER A 66 -2.06 -33.56 7.68
CA SER A 66 -2.00 -34.15 9.02
C SER A 66 -1.67 -35.65 8.99
N SER A 67 -2.24 -36.42 8.06
CA SER A 67 -2.02 -37.87 7.97
C SER A 67 -0.72 -38.26 7.26
N GLY A 68 -0.30 -37.48 6.25
CA GLY A 68 0.91 -37.76 5.49
C GLY A 68 2.19 -37.26 6.18
N GLY A 69 2.10 -36.19 6.98
CA GLY A 69 3.24 -35.62 7.69
C GLY A 69 4.28 -34.98 6.75
N ALA A 70 5.56 -35.10 7.12
CA ALA A 70 6.65 -34.40 6.42
C ALA A 70 6.78 -34.81 4.95
N ASN A 71 7.10 -33.85 4.08
CA ASN A 71 7.23 -34.02 2.63
C ASN A 71 5.95 -34.46 1.88
N THR A 72 4.77 -34.36 2.50
CA THR A 72 3.49 -34.65 1.83
C THR A 72 3.21 -33.64 0.73
N VAL A 73 2.95 -34.13 -0.49
CA VAL A 73 2.57 -33.30 -1.65
C VAL A 73 1.08 -33.45 -1.92
N VAL A 74 0.29 -32.44 -1.58
CA VAL A 74 -1.15 -32.39 -1.89
C VAL A 74 -1.34 -31.76 -3.27
N ARG A 75 -1.84 -32.55 -4.22
CA ARG A 75 -2.06 -32.11 -5.61
C ARG A 75 -3.52 -31.77 -5.86
N LEU A 76 -3.81 -30.56 -6.34
CA LEU A 76 -5.11 -30.14 -6.84
C LEU A 76 -5.21 -30.42 -8.34
N CYS A 77 -6.39 -30.73 -8.87
CA CYS A 77 -6.58 -30.98 -10.30
C CYS A 77 -6.56 -29.66 -11.10
N PRO A 78 -6.08 -29.64 -12.35
CA PRO A 78 -6.12 -28.43 -13.17
C PRO A 78 -7.54 -27.86 -13.33
N GLY A 79 -7.66 -26.54 -13.25
CA GLY A 79 -8.91 -25.80 -13.45
C GLY A 79 -9.97 -25.92 -12.33
N VAL A 80 -9.73 -26.71 -11.28
CA VAL A 80 -10.72 -26.84 -10.19
C VAL A 80 -10.68 -25.65 -9.23
N THR A 81 -11.82 -25.34 -8.63
CA THR A 81 -11.92 -24.37 -7.53
C THR A 81 -12.26 -25.11 -6.24
N ILE A 82 -11.40 -24.98 -5.24
CA ILE A 82 -11.60 -25.50 -3.89
C ILE A 82 -12.15 -24.35 -3.03
N PRO A 83 -13.44 -24.35 -2.67
CA PRO A 83 -13.99 -23.38 -1.74
C PRO A 83 -13.46 -23.64 -0.33
N ILE A 84 -13.10 -22.57 0.39
CA ILE A 84 -12.68 -22.66 1.80
C ILE A 84 -13.45 -21.70 2.69
N THR A 85 -13.69 -22.12 3.93
CA THR A 85 -14.27 -21.29 5.01
C THR A 85 -13.33 -21.16 6.21
N ALA A 86 -12.26 -21.94 6.25
CA ALA A 86 -11.17 -21.89 7.23
C ALA A 86 -9.81 -22.09 6.52
N PRO A 87 -8.66 -21.85 7.17
CA PRO A 87 -7.37 -21.86 6.49
C PRO A 87 -6.89 -23.28 6.18
N ILE A 88 -6.14 -23.42 5.10
CA ILE A 88 -5.26 -24.57 4.86
C ILE A 88 -4.00 -24.36 5.70
N VAL A 89 -3.58 -25.38 6.46
CA VAL A 89 -2.47 -25.26 7.41
C VAL A 89 -1.45 -26.35 7.15
N PHE A 90 -0.21 -25.96 6.88
CA PHE A 90 0.91 -26.89 6.85
C PHE A 90 1.24 -27.38 8.27
N THR A 91 1.39 -28.70 8.43
CA THR A 91 1.57 -29.37 9.72
C THR A 91 2.99 -29.93 9.91
N ALA A 92 3.77 -30.06 8.84
CA ALA A 92 5.12 -30.62 8.89
C ALA A 92 6.05 -30.04 7.81
N SER A 93 7.36 -30.14 8.05
CA SER A 93 8.42 -29.73 7.14
C SER A 93 8.32 -30.38 5.75
N GLY A 94 8.65 -29.62 4.71
CA GLY A 94 8.77 -30.10 3.32
C GLY A 94 7.44 -30.33 2.59
N GLN A 95 6.30 -30.08 3.25
CA GLN A 95 4.98 -30.25 2.65
C GLN A 95 4.74 -29.28 1.48
N GLU A 96 3.97 -29.71 0.49
CA GLU A 96 3.68 -28.94 -0.72
C GLU A 96 2.18 -28.96 -1.01
N ILE A 97 1.64 -27.80 -1.40
CA ILE A 97 0.37 -27.72 -2.16
C ILE A 97 0.67 -27.26 -3.58
N SER A 98 0.16 -27.99 -4.58
CA SER A 98 0.41 -27.66 -5.98
C SER A 98 -0.71 -28.11 -6.92
N THR A 99 -0.83 -27.49 -8.09
CA THR A 99 -1.66 -28.05 -9.17
C THR A 99 -0.92 -29.19 -9.87
N GLN A 100 -1.60 -30.30 -10.12
CA GLN A 100 -1.05 -31.44 -10.85
C GLN A 100 -0.52 -30.99 -12.23
N GLY A 101 0.74 -31.30 -12.50
CA GLY A 101 1.41 -30.92 -13.76
C GLY A 101 2.10 -29.55 -13.72
N TYR A 102 1.98 -28.79 -12.62
CA TYR A 102 2.60 -27.48 -12.43
C TYR A 102 2.33 -26.48 -13.60
N PRO A 103 1.06 -26.27 -14.02
CA PRO A 103 0.74 -25.26 -15.02
C PRO A 103 1.14 -23.85 -14.56
N THR A 104 1.52 -23.00 -15.51
CA THR A 104 1.84 -21.58 -15.30
C THR A 104 0.77 -20.64 -15.87
N ASP A 105 -0.24 -21.19 -16.56
CA ASP A 105 -1.35 -20.46 -17.16
C ASP A 105 -2.58 -20.41 -16.23
N SER A 106 -3.77 -20.13 -16.79
CA SER A 106 -5.03 -20.08 -16.04
C SER A 106 -5.59 -21.44 -15.64
N THR A 107 -4.96 -22.57 -16.01
CA THR A 107 -5.36 -23.92 -15.58
C THR A 107 -4.83 -24.28 -14.19
N ARG A 108 -4.06 -23.40 -13.54
CA ARG A 108 -3.75 -23.45 -12.11
C ARG A 108 -5.04 -23.58 -11.30
N ALA A 109 -5.12 -24.57 -10.41
CA ALA A 109 -6.24 -24.77 -9.48
C ALA A 109 -6.41 -23.55 -8.56
N THR A 110 -7.64 -23.22 -8.20
CA THR A 110 -7.97 -22.04 -7.38
C THR A 110 -8.40 -22.44 -5.97
N ILE A 111 -7.84 -21.79 -4.95
CA ILE A 111 -8.36 -21.81 -3.58
C ILE A 111 -9.12 -20.50 -3.38
N LEU A 112 -10.39 -20.59 -2.97
CA LEU A 112 -11.32 -19.44 -2.94
C LEU A 112 -11.99 -19.30 -1.57
N ILE A 113 -11.73 -18.20 -0.86
CA ILE A 113 -12.44 -17.90 0.40
C ILE A 113 -13.91 -17.62 0.09
N GLN A 114 -14.82 -18.32 0.78
CA GLN A 114 -16.26 -18.15 0.59
C GLN A 114 -16.81 -16.93 1.34
N PRO A 115 -17.82 -16.23 0.79
CA PRO A 115 -18.55 -15.18 1.50
C PRO A 115 -19.13 -15.69 2.83
N GLY A 116 -19.17 -14.83 3.84
CA GLY A 116 -19.58 -15.20 5.20
C GLY A 116 -18.52 -15.93 6.03
N SER A 117 -17.36 -16.29 5.46
CA SER A 117 -16.22 -16.79 6.23
C SER A 117 -15.62 -15.70 7.13
N THR A 118 -15.10 -16.12 8.29
CA THR A 118 -14.39 -15.28 9.26
C THR A 118 -12.86 -15.34 9.11
N VAL A 119 -12.32 -15.80 7.98
CA VAL A 119 -10.84 -15.90 7.79
C VAL A 119 -10.30 -14.97 6.71
N THR A 120 -9.09 -14.48 6.95
CA THR A 120 -8.30 -13.67 6.02
C THR A 120 -7.26 -14.52 5.28
N SER A 121 -6.55 -15.39 6.01
CA SER A 121 -5.58 -16.34 5.44
C SER A 121 -6.28 -17.52 4.78
N ALA A 122 -5.96 -17.77 3.52
CA ALA A 122 -6.30 -18.99 2.82
C ALA A 122 -5.32 -20.12 3.13
N ILE A 123 -4.03 -19.81 3.27
CA ILE A 123 -2.97 -20.78 3.57
C ILE A 123 -2.04 -20.22 4.66
N ARG A 124 -1.66 -21.07 5.62
CA ARG A 124 -0.66 -20.79 6.66
C ARG A 124 0.49 -21.78 6.57
N GLY A 125 1.69 -21.26 6.32
CA GLY A 125 2.95 -22.01 6.33
C GLY A 125 3.87 -21.68 7.50
N ASN A 126 3.49 -20.78 8.40
CA ASN A 126 4.38 -20.33 9.47
C ASN A 126 4.94 -21.49 10.31
N TRP A 127 6.21 -21.38 10.73
CA TRP A 127 6.91 -22.34 11.60
C TRP A 127 7.16 -23.73 10.97
N GLN A 128 6.97 -23.90 9.66
CA GLN A 128 7.21 -25.16 8.95
C GLN A 128 8.33 -25.03 7.91
N ASN A 129 9.45 -25.71 8.13
CA ASN A 129 10.60 -25.62 7.23
C ASN A 129 10.27 -26.17 5.83
N ASN A 130 10.85 -25.57 4.78
CA ASN A 130 10.81 -26.07 3.41
C ASN A 130 9.41 -26.28 2.80
N VAL A 131 8.35 -25.70 3.37
CA VAL A 131 7.00 -25.84 2.80
C VAL A 131 6.83 -25.03 1.52
N LYS A 132 5.96 -25.50 0.63
CA LYS A 132 5.88 -25.01 -0.75
C LYS A 132 4.45 -24.76 -1.20
N ILE A 133 4.23 -23.59 -1.78
CA ILE A 133 2.99 -23.22 -2.48
C ILE A 133 3.37 -22.98 -3.94
N LEU A 134 3.03 -23.92 -4.82
CA LEU A 134 3.51 -23.94 -6.20
C LEU A 134 2.35 -24.01 -7.20
N ASN A 135 2.37 -23.17 -8.24
CA ASN A 135 1.49 -23.34 -9.41
C ASN A 135 -0.01 -23.43 -9.06
N ILE A 136 -0.50 -22.61 -8.13
CA ILE A 136 -1.92 -22.48 -7.77
C ILE A 136 -2.37 -21.02 -7.84
N GLN A 137 -3.68 -20.80 -7.86
CA GLN A 137 -4.30 -19.49 -7.65
C GLN A 137 -4.89 -19.46 -6.24
N VAL A 138 -4.77 -18.33 -5.54
CA VAL A 138 -5.32 -18.10 -4.21
C VAL A 138 -6.05 -16.77 -4.23
N ASP A 139 -7.36 -16.83 -3.99
CA ASP A 139 -8.27 -15.71 -4.10
C ASP A 139 -8.98 -15.48 -2.76
N GLY A 140 -8.64 -14.38 -2.09
CA GLY A 140 -9.28 -13.97 -0.85
C GLY A 140 -10.72 -13.49 -1.03
N ASN A 141 -11.17 -13.32 -2.28
CA ASN A 141 -12.54 -13.01 -2.65
C ASN A 141 -13.10 -11.71 -2.05
N ARG A 142 -12.23 -10.74 -1.67
CA ARG A 142 -12.63 -9.46 -1.07
C ARG A 142 -13.84 -8.77 -1.74
N PRO A 143 -14.01 -8.75 -3.08
CA PRO A 143 -15.19 -8.15 -3.72
C PRO A 143 -16.54 -8.77 -3.30
N ASN A 144 -16.58 -10.05 -2.91
CA ASN A 144 -17.81 -10.75 -2.51
C ASN A 144 -17.83 -11.15 -1.02
N ALA A 145 -16.66 -11.37 -0.41
CA ALA A 145 -16.51 -11.73 0.99
C ALA A 145 -16.26 -10.52 1.91
N GLY A 146 -16.02 -9.33 1.35
CA GLY A 146 -15.74 -8.10 2.09
C GLY A 146 -14.34 -8.03 2.70
N TYR A 147 -13.99 -6.84 3.17
CA TYR A 147 -12.81 -6.61 4.00
C TYR A 147 -12.95 -7.32 5.35
N LEU A 148 -11.83 -7.78 5.91
CA LEU A 148 -11.72 -8.33 7.25
C LEU A 148 -10.30 -8.11 7.77
N GLY A 149 -10.15 -7.44 8.91
CA GLY A 149 -8.86 -7.28 9.57
C GLY A 149 -8.35 -8.61 10.14
N GLY A 150 -7.07 -8.91 9.92
CA GLY A 150 -6.41 -10.13 10.38
C GLY A 150 -5.08 -10.37 9.65
N ASP A 151 -4.62 -11.62 9.64
CA ASP A 151 -3.40 -12.04 8.96
C ASP A 151 -3.49 -11.92 7.43
N ALA A 152 -2.37 -12.04 6.70
CA ALA A 152 -2.33 -11.97 5.24
C ALA A 152 -3.02 -13.18 4.57
N LEU A 153 -3.27 -13.07 3.26
CA LEU A 153 -3.93 -14.14 2.49
C LEU A 153 -3.07 -15.40 2.39
N LEU A 154 -1.76 -15.24 2.13
CA LEU A 154 -0.73 -16.24 2.40
C LEU A 154 0.12 -15.77 3.57
N GLU A 155 0.05 -16.51 4.68
CA GLU A 155 0.82 -16.22 5.89
C GLU A 155 1.94 -17.26 6.01
N MET A 156 3.18 -16.83 5.75
CA MET A 156 4.39 -17.65 5.61
C MET A 156 5.47 -17.15 6.57
N GLY A 157 6.55 -17.91 6.76
CA GLY A 157 7.68 -17.52 7.61
C GLY A 157 7.58 -18.01 9.06
N GLY A 158 7.76 -17.12 10.04
CA GLY A 158 8.00 -17.50 11.44
C GLY A 158 9.40 -18.08 11.63
N GLY A 159 9.67 -18.75 12.75
CA GLY A 159 10.99 -19.38 12.97
C GLY A 159 11.20 -20.59 12.09
N THR A 160 11.78 -20.38 10.90
CA THR A 160 11.79 -21.35 9.81
C THR A 160 12.90 -21.10 8.77
N THR A 161 13.12 -22.06 7.88
CA THR A 161 13.98 -21.90 6.69
C THR A 161 13.38 -22.53 5.43
N GLY A 162 13.77 -22.02 4.25
CA GLY A 162 13.62 -22.71 2.95
C GLY A 162 12.22 -22.71 2.33
N GLN A 163 11.29 -21.91 2.85
CA GLN A 163 9.92 -21.86 2.35
C GLN A 163 9.83 -21.27 0.93
N THR A 164 8.92 -21.79 0.11
CA THR A 164 8.79 -21.41 -1.30
C THR A 164 7.35 -21.00 -1.65
N VAL A 165 7.19 -19.84 -2.29
CA VAL A 165 5.96 -19.43 -2.99
C VAL A 165 6.34 -19.12 -4.44
N SER A 166 5.90 -19.93 -5.39
CA SER A 166 6.35 -19.78 -6.78
C SER A 166 5.32 -20.17 -7.84
N HIS A 167 5.32 -19.45 -8.96
CA HIS A 167 4.38 -19.63 -10.07
C HIS A 167 2.91 -19.54 -9.63
N THR A 168 2.61 -18.79 -8.56
CA THR A 168 1.25 -18.62 -8.03
C THR A 168 0.55 -17.40 -8.61
N VAL A 169 -0.79 -17.37 -8.51
CA VAL A 169 -1.58 -16.13 -8.55
C VAL A 169 -2.10 -15.87 -7.14
N VAL A 170 -1.89 -14.69 -6.57
CA VAL A 170 -2.37 -14.35 -5.22
C VAL A 170 -3.07 -13.00 -5.24
N LYS A 171 -4.37 -12.95 -4.97
CA LYS A 171 -5.19 -11.75 -5.20
C LYS A 171 -6.37 -11.61 -4.24
N ASN A 172 -6.96 -10.42 -4.22
CA ASN A 172 -8.16 -10.05 -3.47
C ASN A 172 -8.06 -10.41 -1.97
N THR A 173 -6.90 -10.17 -1.35
CA THR A 173 -6.73 -10.36 0.10
C THR A 173 -7.79 -9.59 0.87
N ARG A 174 -8.39 -10.22 1.88
CA ARG A 174 -9.39 -9.56 2.72
C ARG A 174 -8.77 -8.59 3.72
N SER A 175 -7.45 -8.68 3.93
CA SER A 175 -6.69 -7.93 4.94
C SER A 175 -5.62 -7.04 4.28
N TRP A 176 -4.53 -6.76 5.02
CA TRP A 176 -3.48 -5.78 4.70
C TRP A 176 -2.36 -6.28 3.79
N SER A 177 -2.25 -7.58 3.47
CA SER A 177 -1.25 -8.09 2.52
C SER A 177 -1.73 -9.34 1.77
N CYS A 178 -1.29 -9.49 0.52
CA CYS A 178 -1.49 -10.70 -0.28
C CYS A 178 -0.55 -11.84 0.15
N VAL A 179 0.75 -11.55 0.32
CA VAL A 179 1.75 -12.54 0.76
C VAL A 179 2.63 -11.94 1.82
N HIS A 180 2.59 -12.51 3.03
CA HIS A 180 3.44 -12.13 4.14
C HIS A 180 4.42 -13.24 4.48
N PHE A 181 5.70 -12.90 4.50
CA PHE A 181 6.79 -13.71 5.03
C PHE A 181 7.24 -13.10 6.36
N ILE A 182 6.47 -13.38 7.42
CA ILE A 182 6.70 -12.87 8.77
C ILE A 182 8.02 -13.40 9.32
N GLY A 183 8.71 -12.58 10.11
CA GLY A 183 9.83 -13.03 10.91
C GLY A 183 9.34 -13.82 12.11
N SER A 184 10.26 -14.19 12.99
CA SER A 184 9.92 -14.94 14.21
C SER A 184 9.87 -14.08 15.46
N GLY A 185 10.40 -12.84 15.40
CA GLY A 185 10.75 -12.05 16.57
C GLY A 185 11.84 -12.68 17.46
N GLN A 186 12.60 -13.67 16.95
CA GLN A 186 13.57 -14.46 17.70
C GLN A 186 14.93 -14.54 16.98
N ASP A 187 15.96 -13.86 17.51
CA ASP A 187 17.32 -13.84 16.94
C ASP A 187 17.96 -15.24 16.81
N ASN A 188 17.62 -16.16 17.72
CA ASN A 188 18.13 -17.53 17.73
C ASN A 188 17.36 -18.48 16.78
N ASN A 189 16.17 -18.08 16.32
CA ASN A 189 15.32 -18.85 15.41
C ASN A 189 14.57 -17.92 14.43
N PRO A 190 15.26 -17.12 13.60
CA PRO A 190 14.64 -16.20 12.64
C PRO A 190 14.08 -16.96 11.44
N CYS A 191 13.18 -16.31 10.70
CA CYS A 191 12.85 -16.75 9.35
C CYS A 191 14.03 -16.50 8.41
N ARG A 192 14.41 -17.49 7.60
CA ARG A 192 15.54 -17.39 6.64
C ARG A 192 15.24 -18.02 5.29
N GLN A 193 15.99 -17.64 4.26
CA GLN A 193 16.18 -18.39 3.02
C GLN A 193 14.87 -18.72 2.28
N ALA A 194 13.89 -17.82 2.32
CA ALA A 194 12.66 -17.97 1.56
C ALA A 194 12.88 -17.72 0.07
N THR A 195 12.03 -18.30 -0.78
CA THR A 195 12.03 -18.11 -2.23
C THR A 195 10.65 -17.68 -2.70
N VAL A 196 10.55 -16.45 -3.19
CA VAL A 196 9.31 -15.82 -3.68
C VAL A 196 9.54 -15.42 -5.13
N THR A 197 9.12 -16.26 -6.08
CA THR A 197 9.53 -16.07 -7.49
C THR A 197 8.52 -16.51 -8.55
N PHE A 198 8.45 -15.74 -9.64
CA PHE A 198 7.53 -15.95 -10.77
C PHE A 198 6.03 -15.91 -10.37
N ASN A 199 5.67 -15.12 -9.37
CA ASN A 199 4.27 -14.99 -8.93
C ASN A 199 3.57 -13.78 -9.57
N ASP A 200 2.29 -13.94 -9.87
CA ASP A 200 1.35 -12.88 -10.25
C ASP A 200 0.60 -12.45 -8.98
N VAL A 201 0.83 -11.23 -8.49
CA VAL A 201 0.29 -10.75 -7.22
C VAL A 201 -0.63 -9.55 -7.44
N GLY A 202 -1.83 -9.65 -6.90
CA GLY A 202 -2.84 -8.61 -6.85
C GLY A 202 -3.96 -8.70 -7.91
N PRO A 203 -4.92 -7.76 -7.89
CA PRO A 203 -5.02 -6.62 -6.96
C PRO A 203 -5.18 -7.08 -5.51
N CYS A 204 -4.59 -6.33 -4.56
CA CYS A 204 -4.57 -6.73 -3.15
C CYS A 204 -5.49 -5.89 -2.28
N GLY A 205 -5.44 -4.56 -2.40
CA GLY A 205 -6.23 -3.64 -1.58
C GLY A 205 -7.11 -2.71 -2.38
N HIS A 206 -7.79 -1.82 -1.67
CA HIS A 206 -8.61 -0.76 -2.23
C HIS A 206 -8.23 0.58 -1.61
N GLU A 207 -8.44 1.67 -2.33
CA GLU A 207 -8.25 3.02 -1.80
C GLU A 207 -9.28 3.35 -0.72
N GLY A 208 -8.91 4.28 0.17
CA GLY A 208 -9.79 4.87 1.16
C GLY A 208 -9.98 4.02 2.41
N THR A 209 -11.08 4.28 3.11
CA THR A 209 -11.41 3.66 4.38
C THR A 209 -12.73 2.90 4.34
N ASP A 210 -12.81 1.85 5.14
CA ASP A 210 -14.04 1.10 5.39
C ASP A 210 -15.08 2.04 6.06
N PRO A 211 -16.25 2.29 5.46
CA PRO A 211 -17.20 3.27 6.00
C PRO A 211 -17.81 2.90 7.36
N ALA A 212 -17.74 1.63 7.78
CA ALA A 212 -18.32 1.16 9.03
C ALA A 212 -17.32 1.19 10.21
N THR A 213 -16.02 1.08 9.91
CA THR A 213 -14.96 1.00 10.93
C THR A 213 -13.94 2.15 10.87
N GLY A 214 -13.89 2.90 9.76
CA GLY A 214 -12.87 3.92 9.51
C GLY A 214 -11.48 3.38 9.18
N ASN A 215 -11.29 2.06 9.17
CA ASN A 215 -10.01 1.41 8.91
C ASN A 215 -9.57 1.57 7.45
N GLY A 216 -8.26 1.66 7.22
CA GLY A 216 -7.68 1.66 5.88
C GLY A 216 -8.01 0.39 5.09
N LEU A 217 -8.39 0.56 3.83
CA LEU A 217 -8.64 -0.54 2.91
C LEU A 217 -7.39 -0.95 2.10
N TRP A 218 -6.29 -0.22 2.26
CA TRP A 218 -5.03 -0.47 1.56
C TRP A 218 -4.46 -1.85 1.90
N ALA A 219 -3.68 -2.40 0.97
CA ALA A 219 -2.92 -3.62 1.18
C ALA A 219 -1.65 -3.69 0.34
N ASP A 220 -0.66 -4.38 0.89
CA ASP A 220 0.59 -4.76 0.25
C ASP A 220 0.41 -5.86 -0.80
N GLY A 221 1.31 -5.88 -1.78
CA GLY A 221 1.56 -7.04 -2.63
C GLY A 221 2.35 -8.12 -1.88
N LEU A 222 3.60 -7.81 -1.58
CA LEU A 222 4.54 -8.70 -0.86
C LEU A 222 5.08 -8.00 0.39
N SER A 223 5.03 -8.67 1.54
CA SER A 223 5.53 -8.17 2.83
C SER A 223 6.61 -9.13 3.34
N ILE A 224 7.88 -8.70 3.44
CA ILE A 224 9.05 -9.59 3.57
C ILE A 224 9.90 -9.20 4.79
N GLU A 225 9.86 -10.01 5.84
CA GLU A 225 10.67 -9.87 7.06
C GLU A 225 11.73 -10.98 7.19
N CYS A 226 11.55 -12.12 6.50
CA CYS A 226 12.49 -13.24 6.45
C CYS A 226 13.86 -12.87 5.86
N MET A 227 14.95 -13.20 6.55
CA MET A 227 16.34 -12.94 6.12
C MET A 227 16.76 -13.80 4.92
N ASP A 228 17.83 -13.40 4.23
CA ASP A 228 18.45 -14.16 3.13
C ASP A 228 17.44 -14.60 2.03
N THR A 229 16.38 -13.82 1.82
CA THR A 229 15.25 -14.20 0.97
C THR A 229 15.51 -13.79 -0.49
N SER A 230 15.11 -14.64 -1.43
CA SER A 230 15.09 -14.31 -2.87
C SER A 230 13.68 -13.90 -3.28
N VAL A 231 13.48 -12.61 -3.59
CA VAL A 231 12.21 -12.05 -4.12
C VAL A 231 12.44 -11.64 -5.56
N THR A 232 12.20 -12.54 -6.52
CA THR A 232 12.66 -12.35 -7.90
C THR A 232 11.65 -12.66 -8.98
N ASP A 233 11.62 -11.83 -10.03
CA ASP A 233 10.82 -12.06 -11.23
C ASP A 233 9.30 -12.17 -10.96
N ASN A 234 8.79 -11.50 -9.92
CA ASN A 234 7.36 -11.41 -9.62
C ASN A 234 6.71 -10.22 -10.35
N THR A 235 5.43 -10.33 -10.66
CA THR A 235 4.60 -9.24 -11.20
C THR A 235 3.57 -8.83 -10.16
N ILE A 236 3.68 -7.62 -9.62
CA ILE A 236 2.77 -7.06 -8.62
C ILE A 236 1.90 -5.99 -9.31
N THR A 237 0.58 -6.14 -9.24
CA THR A 237 -0.39 -5.23 -9.86
C THR A 237 -1.46 -4.80 -8.87
N GLY A 238 -1.79 -3.51 -8.79
CA GLY A 238 -2.87 -3.04 -7.92
C GLY A 238 -2.64 -3.34 -6.43
N ALA A 239 -1.39 -3.27 -5.98
CA ALA A 239 -1.12 -2.95 -4.58
C ALA A 239 -1.59 -1.50 -4.32
N THR A 240 -1.98 -1.21 -3.09
CA THR A 240 -2.50 0.11 -2.70
C THR A 240 -1.70 0.71 -1.55
N ASP A 241 -1.07 -0.13 -0.73
CA ASP A 241 -0.01 0.28 0.19
C ASP A 241 1.36 0.10 -0.49
N GLY A 242 2.20 -0.86 -0.08
CA GLY A 242 3.46 -1.20 -0.73
C GLY A 242 3.33 -2.27 -1.82
N GLY A 243 4.02 -2.10 -2.95
CA GLY A 243 4.19 -3.18 -3.93
C GLY A 243 5.01 -4.33 -3.34
N ILE A 244 6.16 -4.00 -2.76
CA ILE A 244 7.00 -4.88 -1.94
C ILE A 244 7.47 -4.10 -0.70
N VAL A 245 7.22 -4.62 0.50
CA VAL A 245 7.70 -4.03 1.77
C VAL A 245 8.77 -4.93 2.36
N ILE A 246 9.92 -4.34 2.71
CA ILE A 246 11.08 -5.02 3.28
C ILE A 246 11.19 -4.62 4.76
N PHE A 247 10.82 -5.53 5.65
CA PHE A 247 10.85 -5.31 7.10
C PHE A 247 12.24 -5.67 7.65
N GLY A 248 13.22 -4.76 7.49
CA GLY A 248 14.56 -4.89 8.09
C GLY A 248 15.21 -6.25 7.83
N SER A 249 15.18 -6.73 6.59
CA SER A 249 15.42 -8.13 6.24
C SER A 249 16.85 -8.34 5.68
N PRO A 250 17.89 -8.55 6.51
CA PRO A 250 19.27 -8.64 6.05
C PRO A 250 19.50 -9.80 5.08
N GLY A 251 20.43 -9.60 4.13
CA GLY A 251 20.76 -10.56 3.07
C GLY A 251 19.71 -10.74 1.96
N THR A 252 18.55 -10.09 2.04
CA THR A 252 17.45 -10.29 1.09
C THR A 252 17.66 -9.57 -0.24
N HIS A 253 17.39 -10.28 -1.34
CA HIS A 253 17.58 -9.83 -2.71
C HIS A 253 16.22 -9.66 -3.41
N VAL A 254 15.83 -8.42 -3.70
CA VAL A 254 14.61 -8.04 -4.44
C VAL A 254 15.00 -7.63 -5.87
N LEU A 255 14.91 -8.59 -6.81
CA LEU A 255 15.50 -8.44 -8.16
C LEU A 255 14.50 -8.67 -9.29
N ARG A 256 14.52 -7.84 -10.33
CA ARG A 256 13.76 -8.05 -11.58
C ARG A 256 12.23 -8.15 -11.41
N ASN A 257 11.68 -7.67 -10.31
CA ASN A 257 10.23 -7.63 -10.12
C ASN A 257 9.63 -6.48 -10.95
N THR A 258 8.38 -6.66 -11.38
CA THR A 258 7.60 -5.63 -12.06
C THR A 258 6.46 -5.19 -11.14
N ILE A 259 6.35 -3.89 -10.86
CA ILE A 259 5.34 -3.32 -9.96
C ILE A 259 4.53 -2.29 -10.75
N VAL A 260 3.20 -2.45 -10.78
CA VAL A 260 2.30 -1.61 -11.57
C VAL A 260 1.12 -1.13 -10.73
N SER A 261 1.04 0.17 -10.50
CA SER A 261 -0.19 0.81 -10.00
C SER A 261 -1.24 0.83 -11.13
N THR A 262 -2.50 0.58 -10.80
CA THR A 262 -3.60 0.40 -11.78
C THR A 262 -4.72 1.41 -11.57
N SER A 263 -5.53 1.68 -12.59
CA SER A 263 -6.68 2.61 -12.47
C SER A 263 -7.70 2.20 -11.40
N SER A 264 -7.80 0.91 -11.06
CA SER A 264 -8.62 0.40 -9.95
C SER A 264 -8.00 0.58 -8.56
N SER A 265 -6.71 0.93 -8.48
CA SER A 265 -6.01 1.22 -7.22
C SER A 265 -5.76 2.72 -7.00
N GLY A 266 -5.85 3.55 -8.05
CA GLY A 266 -5.81 5.03 -8.07
C GLY A 266 -4.58 5.68 -7.40
N LEU A 267 -4.41 5.52 -6.09
CA LEU A 267 -3.21 5.86 -5.32
C LEU A 267 -2.60 4.59 -4.70
N GLN A 268 -1.37 4.26 -5.13
CA GLN A 268 -0.50 3.30 -4.46
C GLN A 268 0.57 4.05 -3.66
N PHE A 269 0.70 3.80 -2.36
CA PHE A 269 1.66 4.53 -1.52
C PHE A 269 3.12 4.23 -1.90
N GLY A 270 3.50 2.95 -1.98
CA GLY A 270 4.89 2.53 -2.18
C GLY A 270 5.07 1.60 -3.37
N GLY A 271 6.14 1.79 -4.15
CA GLY A 271 6.66 0.75 -5.04
C GLY A 271 7.40 -0.31 -4.23
N ILE A 272 8.60 0.03 -3.73
CA ILE A 272 9.38 -0.80 -2.80
C ILE A 272 9.71 0.00 -1.53
N ASN A 273 9.35 -0.52 -0.36
CA ASN A 273 9.53 0.17 0.92
C ASN A 273 10.67 -0.46 1.73
N MET A 274 11.64 0.35 2.15
CA MET A 274 12.78 0.00 3.00
C MET A 274 12.79 0.91 4.25
N VAL A 275 11.64 0.96 4.94
CA VAL A 275 11.33 1.99 5.95
C VAL A 275 11.20 1.42 7.35
N ASP A 276 10.71 0.19 7.50
CA ASP A 276 10.36 -0.44 8.78
C ASP A 276 11.60 -0.93 9.58
N PRO A 277 11.64 -0.75 10.92
CA PRO A 277 12.83 -0.98 11.73
C PRO A 277 12.94 -2.40 12.33
N THR A 278 12.37 -3.42 11.67
CA THR A 278 12.46 -4.81 12.17
C THR A 278 13.91 -5.31 12.19
N TRP A 279 14.20 -6.35 12.99
CA TRP A 279 15.56 -6.84 13.26
C TRP A 279 16.53 -5.73 13.74
N GLY A 280 16.02 -4.78 14.52
CA GLY A 280 16.78 -3.63 15.02
C GLY A 280 17.12 -2.59 13.96
N ALA A 281 16.33 -2.53 12.88
CA ALA A 281 16.51 -1.69 11.70
C ALA A 281 17.72 -2.08 10.81
N ASN A 282 18.11 -3.36 10.83
CA ASN A 282 19.23 -3.88 10.07
C ASN A 282 18.84 -4.30 8.64
N TYR A 283 19.42 -3.65 7.63
CA TYR A 283 19.25 -3.97 6.20
C TYR A 283 20.55 -4.49 5.57
N THR A 284 21.55 -4.88 6.36
CA THR A 284 22.87 -5.28 5.84
C THR A 284 22.76 -6.41 4.81
N GLY A 285 23.33 -6.18 3.63
CA GLY A 285 23.29 -7.13 2.51
C GLY A 285 22.03 -7.07 1.65
N VAL A 286 21.08 -6.17 1.92
CA VAL A 286 19.88 -6.03 1.07
C VAL A 286 20.26 -5.47 -0.30
N VAL A 287 19.75 -6.13 -1.35
CA VAL A 287 19.91 -5.72 -2.74
C VAL A 287 18.54 -5.51 -3.38
N VAL A 288 18.24 -4.29 -3.81
CA VAL A 288 17.03 -3.94 -4.58
C VAL A 288 17.48 -3.51 -5.97
N SER A 289 17.46 -4.42 -6.94
CA SER A 289 18.06 -4.16 -8.25
C SER A 289 17.27 -4.62 -9.46
N SER A 290 17.36 -3.83 -10.54
CA SER A 290 16.79 -4.16 -11.85
C SER A 290 15.27 -4.37 -11.84
N ASN A 291 14.56 -3.83 -10.83
CA ASN A 291 13.10 -3.85 -10.77
C ASN A 291 12.52 -2.77 -11.69
N THR A 292 11.34 -3.02 -12.25
CA THR A 292 10.57 -2.05 -13.04
C THR A 292 9.38 -1.58 -12.22
N ILE A 293 9.27 -0.28 -11.98
CA ILE A 293 8.22 0.34 -11.17
C ILE A 293 7.45 1.32 -12.06
N THR A 294 6.14 1.11 -12.20
CA THR A 294 5.31 1.81 -13.17
C THR A 294 4.05 2.39 -12.52
N GLY A 295 3.89 3.71 -12.62
CA GLY A 295 2.62 4.37 -12.32
C GLY A 295 1.67 4.29 -13.52
N GLY A 296 0.53 3.63 -13.35
CA GLY A 296 -0.42 3.40 -14.44
C GLY A 296 -1.20 4.65 -14.91
N PRO A 297 -1.87 4.59 -16.07
CA PRO A 297 -2.77 5.64 -16.51
C PRO A 297 -3.96 5.77 -15.55
N ASN A 298 -4.30 7.01 -15.16
CA ASN A 298 -5.32 7.34 -14.17
C ASN A 298 -5.09 6.74 -12.77
N SER A 299 -3.85 6.36 -12.47
CA SER A 299 -3.38 6.12 -11.11
C SER A 299 -1.98 6.73 -10.93
N PHE A 300 -1.41 6.62 -9.74
CA PHE A 300 0.01 6.93 -9.52
C PHE A 300 0.62 6.07 -8.40
N ILE A 301 1.95 6.10 -8.31
CA ILE A 301 2.71 5.65 -7.14
C ILE A 301 3.26 6.90 -6.44
N ASN A 302 2.98 7.05 -5.15
CA ASN A 302 3.42 8.21 -4.37
C ASN A 302 4.95 8.24 -4.24
N LEU A 303 5.51 7.12 -3.75
CA LEU A 303 6.95 6.92 -3.56
C LEU A 303 7.40 5.61 -4.24
N GLY A 304 8.26 5.72 -5.26
CA GLY A 304 8.77 4.58 -6.03
C GLY A 304 9.62 3.63 -5.18
N ILE A 305 10.69 4.14 -4.56
CA ILE A 305 11.44 3.44 -3.50
C ILE A 305 11.63 4.39 -2.32
N GLY A 306 11.10 4.02 -1.16
CA GLY A 306 11.32 4.72 0.10
C GLY A 306 12.45 4.09 0.90
N MET A 307 13.48 4.86 1.25
CA MET A 307 14.65 4.38 1.97
C MET A 307 14.87 5.10 3.30
N GLY A 308 14.85 4.34 4.40
CA GLY A 308 15.15 4.82 5.74
C GLY A 308 13.92 5.22 6.56
N SER A 309 14.11 5.31 7.86
CA SER A 309 13.03 5.39 8.85
C SER A 309 12.22 6.68 8.83
N GLN A 310 12.68 7.71 8.13
CA GLN A 310 12.08 9.05 8.16
C GLN A 310 11.21 9.36 6.93
N VAL A 311 11.20 8.51 5.89
CA VAL A 311 10.51 8.84 4.63
C VAL A 311 9.00 8.52 4.63
N TRP A 312 8.55 7.59 5.47
CA TRP A 312 7.17 7.08 5.47
C TRP A 312 6.20 7.97 6.28
N SER A 313 4.90 7.64 6.22
CA SER A 313 3.83 8.41 6.89
C SER A 313 3.93 8.45 8.42
N ASN A 314 4.49 7.38 9.01
CA ASN A 314 4.80 7.26 10.44
C ASN A 314 6.33 7.12 10.61
N PRO A 315 7.09 8.23 10.70
CA PRO A 315 8.54 8.17 10.89
C PRO A 315 8.94 7.43 12.17
N HIS A 316 9.87 6.47 12.07
CA HIS A 316 10.38 5.73 13.22
C HIS A 316 11.57 6.45 13.87
N PRO A 317 11.67 6.49 15.21
CA PRO A 317 12.81 7.10 15.91
C PRO A 317 14.11 6.30 15.74
N GLU A 318 14.02 4.99 15.50
CA GLU A 318 15.14 4.15 15.10
C GLU A 318 15.71 4.61 13.76
N THR A 319 17.02 4.46 13.51
CA THR A 319 17.63 4.76 12.21
C THR A 319 18.02 3.48 11.49
N ASN A 320 17.51 3.28 10.27
CA ASN A 320 17.82 2.10 9.47
C ASN A 320 19.33 2.08 9.14
N PHE A 321 19.94 0.90 9.11
CA PHE A 321 21.39 0.79 8.91
C PHE A 321 21.79 -0.42 8.08
N GLY A 322 23.03 -0.41 7.61
CA GLY A 322 23.66 -1.53 6.95
C GLY A 322 24.04 -1.21 5.51
N GLN A 323 24.99 -1.99 4.98
CA GLN A 323 25.40 -1.85 3.59
C GLN A 323 24.29 -2.37 2.67
N VAL A 324 23.80 -1.53 1.77
CA VAL A 324 22.71 -1.86 0.84
C VAL A 324 23.01 -1.40 -0.58
N THR A 325 22.46 -2.13 -1.55
CA THR A 325 22.62 -1.85 -2.98
C THR A 325 21.25 -1.63 -3.62
N VAL A 326 20.95 -0.40 -4.04
CA VAL A 326 19.71 -0.04 -4.75
C VAL A 326 20.07 0.46 -6.14
N THR A 327 20.09 -0.43 -7.13
CA THR A 327 20.72 -0.15 -8.43
C THR A 327 19.94 -0.58 -9.64
N ASN A 328 20.10 0.15 -10.75
CA ASN A 328 19.53 -0.20 -12.06
C ASN A 328 18.00 -0.37 -12.08
N ASN A 329 17.27 0.15 -11.08
CA ASN A 329 15.80 0.12 -11.09
C ASN A 329 15.28 1.15 -12.10
N VAL A 330 14.17 0.84 -12.77
CA VAL A 330 13.59 1.66 -13.83
C VAL A 330 12.21 2.16 -13.40
N PHE A 331 12.04 3.47 -13.44
CA PHE A 331 10.81 4.16 -13.05
C PHE A 331 10.12 4.73 -14.29
N THR A 332 8.83 4.41 -14.48
CA THR A 332 8.04 4.87 -15.62
C THR A 332 6.62 5.29 -15.26
N GLY A 333 6.03 6.15 -16.09
CA GLY A 333 4.66 6.62 -15.91
C GLY A 333 4.48 7.52 -14.69
N ASN A 334 3.31 7.42 -14.06
CA ASN A 334 2.85 8.36 -13.04
C ASN A 334 3.48 8.08 -11.66
N ILE A 335 4.67 8.62 -11.41
CA ILE A 335 5.42 8.42 -10.16
C ILE A 335 5.72 9.79 -9.52
N GLY A 336 5.23 9.96 -8.30
CA GLY A 336 5.36 11.20 -7.53
C GLY A 336 6.82 11.54 -7.24
N PHE A 337 7.48 10.69 -6.46
CA PHE A 337 8.92 10.70 -6.21
C PHE A 337 9.48 9.30 -6.47
N SER A 338 10.53 9.17 -7.28
CA SER A 338 11.08 7.87 -7.68
C SER A 338 11.93 7.23 -6.58
N ILE A 339 12.86 7.97 -5.96
CA ILE A 339 13.61 7.49 -4.78
C ILE A 339 13.77 8.64 -3.77
N VAL A 340 13.42 8.38 -2.51
CA VAL A 340 13.65 9.29 -1.38
C VAL A 340 14.44 8.58 -0.29
N ILE A 341 15.48 9.24 0.24
CA ILE A 341 16.35 8.70 1.30
C ILE A 341 16.43 9.64 2.50
N ASN A 342 15.99 9.19 3.67
CA ASN A 342 16.15 9.88 4.95
C ASN A 342 16.04 8.92 6.14
N GLY A 343 16.91 9.06 7.15
CA GLY A 343 16.96 8.16 8.30
C GLY A 343 17.75 6.89 8.01
N TRP A 344 19.02 7.04 7.58
CA TRP A 344 19.93 5.94 7.30
C TRP A 344 21.34 6.12 7.91
N LEU A 345 21.91 5.04 8.44
CA LEU A 345 23.29 4.96 8.92
C LEU A 345 24.18 4.19 7.92
N GLY A 346 24.82 4.94 7.02
CA GLY A 346 25.96 4.53 6.17
C GLY A 346 25.72 3.41 5.16
N GLY A 347 26.76 3.11 4.37
CA GLY A 347 26.82 1.92 3.51
C GLY A 347 25.89 1.93 2.29
N LEU A 348 25.32 3.06 1.90
CA LEU A 348 24.44 3.15 0.74
C LEU A 348 25.20 3.02 -0.58
N THR A 349 24.74 2.16 -1.49
CA THR A 349 25.11 2.17 -2.92
C THR A 349 23.85 2.33 -3.76
N VAL A 350 23.55 3.57 -4.17
CA VAL A 350 22.31 3.95 -4.90
C VAL A 350 22.67 4.54 -6.26
N THR A 351 22.81 3.68 -7.28
CA THR A 351 23.38 4.07 -8.58
C THR A 351 22.71 3.38 -9.78
N GLY A 352 22.77 4.04 -10.95
CA GLY A 352 22.23 3.49 -12.20
C GLY A 352 20.69 3.45 -12.29
N ASN A 353 19.98 3.95 -11.28
CA ASN A 353 18.52 4.01 -11.30
C ASN A 353 18.06 5.05 -12.33
N SER A 354 17.09 4.68 -13.18
CA SER A 354 16.62 5.52 -14.29
C SER A 354 15.20 6.02 -14.07
N VAL A 355 15.04 7.35 -14.13
CA VAL A 355 13.75 8.05 -14.03
C VAL A 355 13.31 8.64 -15.37
N SER A 356 13.97 8.25 -16.47
CA SER A 356 13.76 8.84 -17.81
C SER A 356 12.38 8.56 -18.41
N GLY A 357 11.62 7.59 -17.86
CA GLY A 357 10.26 7.27 -18.29
C GLY A 357 9.15 7.85 -17.41
N VAL A 358 9.49 8.64 -16.38
CA VAL A 358 8.50 9.21 -15.45
C VAL A 358 7.76 10.38 -16.09
N THR A 359 6.43 10.37 -16.00
CA THR A 359 5.55 11.43 -16.50
C THR A 359 5.97 12.77 -15.88
N THR A 360 6.13 13.81 -16.71
CA THR A 360 6.58 15.14 -16.26
C THR A 360 5.73 16.23 -16.92
N PRO A 361 5.27 17.27 -16.19
CA PRO A 361 5.46 17.49 -14.75
C PRO A 361 4.56 16.58 -13.90
N SER A 362 5.00 16.25 -12.67
CA SER A 362 4.22 15.41 -11.75
C SER A 362 2.85 16.00 -11.37
N SER A 363 2.70 17.32 -11.48
CA SER A 363 1.43 18.04 -11.31
C SER A 363 0.34 17.69 -12.33
N SER A 364 0.67 16.94 -13.38
CA SER A 364 -0.32 16.41 -14.33
C SER A 364 -1.11 15.20 -13.81
N PHE A 365 -0.61 14.49 -12.78
CA PHE A 365 -1.22 13.28 -12.24
C PHE A 365 -1.19 13.17 -10.70
N ALA A 366 -0.69 14.18 -9.98
CA ALA A 366 -0.65 14.20 -8.51
C ALA A 366 -0.73 15.63 -7.96
N SER A 367 -1.09 15.78 -6.68
CA SER A 367 -1.08 17.07 -5.96
C SER A 367 -0.23 17.01 -4.69
N ALA A 368 0.68 17.97 -4.55
CA ALA A 368 1.47 18.20 -3.34
C ALA A 368 0.85 19.22 -2.37
N ALA A 369 -0.40 19.67 -2.58
CA ALA A 369 -1.00 20.73 -1.76
C ALA A 369 -1.12 20.39 -0.26
N GLY A 370 -1.21 19.10 0.09
CA GLY A 370 -1.20 18.60 1.47
C GLY A 370 0.20 18.31 2.04
N CYS A 371 1.27 18.49 1.26
CA CYS A 371 2.64 18.21 1.68
C CYS A 371 3.29 19.32 2.51
N GLY A 372 4.36 18.98 3.22
CA GLY A 372 5.30 19.96 3.78
C GLY A 372 5.99 20.82 2.71
N SER A 373 6.47 21.99 3.08
CA SER A 373 7.05 22.98 2.15
C SER A 373 8.28 22.48 1.38
N VAL A 374 9.08 21.59 1.98
CA VAL A 374 10.25 20.99 1.32
C VAL A 374 9.80 20.04 0.21
N GLN A 375 8.85 19.15 0.49
CA GLN A 375 8.26 18.25 -0.51
C GLN A 375 7.53 19.02 -1.61
N GLN A 376 6.79 20.09 -1.27
CA GLN A 376 6.18 20.99 -2.26
C GLN A 376 7.22 21.61 -3.20
N ALA A 377 8.36 22.08 -2.67
CA ALA A 377 9.45 22.63 -3.46
C ALA A 377 10.09 21.58 -4.37
N SER A 378 10.37 20.37 -3.85
CA SER A 378 10.90 19.25 -4.66
C SER A 378 9.93 18.81 -5.75
N PHE A 379 8.63 18.74 -5.45
CA PHE A 379 7.58 18.41 -6.42
C PHE A 379 7.47 19.47 -7.53
N ALA A 380 7.44 20.76 -7.18
CA ALA A 380 7.43 21.86 -8.14
C ALA A 380 8.68 21.88 -9.02
N ALA A 381 9.84 21.51 -8.47
CA ALA A 381 11.10 21.35 -9.19
C ALA A 381 11.22 20.02 -9.98
N SER A 382 10.18 19.16 -9.97
CA SER A 382 10.17 17.83 -10.60
C SER A 382 11.34 16.92 -10.17
N GLN A 383 11.76 17.04 -8.91
CA GLN A 383 12.88 16.28 -8.35
C GLN A 383 12.45 14.84 -8.03
N GLN A 384 12.85 13.90 -8.90
CA GLN A 384 12.49 12.48 -8.77
C GLN A 384 13.41 11.67 -7.85
N LEU A 385 14.66 12.12 -7.66
CA LEU A 385 15.66 11.47 -6.82
C LEU A 385 16.11 12.46 -5.76
N VAL A 386 15.82 12.16 -4.48
CA VAL A 386 15.96 13.12 -3.37
C VAL A 386 16.57 12.44 -2.14
N TYR A 387 17.46 13.13 -1.44
CA TYR A 387 17.95 12.68 -0.13
C TYR A 387 18.25 13.84 0.81
N TYR A 388 18.17 13.59 2.12
CA TYR A 388 18.61 14.54 3.14
C TYR A 388 20.00 14.13 3.67
N PRO A 389 21.09 14.83 3.29
CA PRO A 389 22.46 14.38 3.61
C PRO A 389 22.73 14.24 5.11
N ALA A 390 22.20 15.14 5.95
CA ALA A 390 22.40 15.06 7.40
C ALA A 390 21.57 13.93 8.06
N GLY A 391 20.55 13.40 7.38
CA GLY A 391 19.82 12.19 7.76
C GLY A 391 20.44 10.90 7.20
N VAL A 392 21.57 10.98 6.49
CA VAL A 392 22.30 9.87 5.89
C VAL A 392 23.75 9.91 6.39
N THR A 393 23.97 9.42 7.61
CA THR A 393 25.25 9.60 8.33
C THR A 393 26.26 8.49 8.02
N GLY A 394 27.56 8.75 8.18
CA GLY A 394 28.63 7.89 7.65
C GLY A 394 29.16 6.77 8.55
N SER A 395 28.50 6.42 9.67
CA SER A 395 29.05 5.50 10.68
C SER A 395 29.26 4.06 10.18
N SER A 396 28.52 3.62 9.17
CA SER A 396 28.47 2.22 8.70
C SER A 396 29.15 2.00 7.35
N GLY A 397 29.96 2.95 6.88
CA GLY A 397 30.65 2.92 5.59
C GLY A 397 30.26 4.07 4.65
N PRO A 398 31.02 4.30 3.57
CA PRO A 398 30.80 5.40 2.63
C PRO A 398 29.48 5.23 1.88
N ASN A 399 28.86 6.37 1.52
CA ASN A 399 27.66 6.42 0.71
C ASN A 399 28.01 6.79 -0.73
N THR A 400 27.64 5.93 -1.68
CA THR A 400 27.77 6.16 -3.12
C THR A 400 26.38 6.40 -3.70
N ILE A 401 26.02 7.66 -3.91
CA ILE A 401 24.71 8.08 -4.44
C ILE A 401 24.94 8.70 -5.82
N GLN A 402 24.14 8.34 -6.82
CA GLN A 402 24.30 8.84 -8.19
C GLN A 402 24.06 10.37 -8.31
N PRO A 403 24.79 11.08 -9.19
CA PRO A 403 24.79 12.56 -9.23
C PRO A 403 23.44 13.23 -9.52
N GLN A 404 22.44 12.50 -10.03
CA GLN A 404 21.10 13.03 -10.28
C GLN A 404 20.25 13.23 -9.01
N PHE A 405 20.71 12.76 -7.84
CA PHE A 405 20.02 13.00 -6.58
C PHE A 405 20.13 14.47 -6.15
N THR A 406 19.00 15.07 -5.79
CA THR A 406 18.98 16.36 -5.11
C THR A 406 19.29 16.18 -3.63
N ALA A 407 20.35 16.84 -3.16
CA ALA A 407 20.68 16.97 -1.75
C ALA A 407 19.82 18.09 -1.10
N LEU A 408 18.96 17.72 -0.15
CA LEU A 408 18.14 18.68 0.59
C LEU A 408 18.97 19.41 1.66
N SER A 409 18.81 20.73 1.77
CA SER A 409 19.41 21.54 2.84
C SER A 409 18.59 21.51 4.14
N THR A 410 17.33 21.12 4.08
CA THR A 410 16.37 21.10 5.20
C THR A 410 15.78 19.69 5.33
N ASN A 411 15.61 19.22 6.58
CA ASN A 411 15.01 17.92 6.84
C ASN A 411 13.56 17.87 6.34
N ALA A 412 13.16 16.71 5.81
CA ALA A 412 11.78 16.42 5.42
C ALA A 412 11.47 14.94 5.65
N SER A 413 10.45 14.69 6.48
CA SER A 413 9.87 13.39 6.75
C SER A 413 8.44 13.32 6.22
N ASN A 414 7.89 12.10 6.10
CA ASN A 414 6.60 11.82 5.45
C ASN A 414 6.53 12.37 4.00
N TRP A 415 6.97 11.52 3.07
CA TRP A 415 6.87 11.76 1.63
C TRP A 415 5.62 11.13 1.01
N LEU A 416 4.81 10.39 1.79
CA LEU A 416 3.48 9.91 1.43
C LEU A 416 2.40 11.01 1.52
N CYS A 417 2.75 12.22 1.10
CA CYS A 417 1.90 13.40 1.22
C CYS A 417 1.22 13.78 -0.09
N LEU A 418 1.64 13.18 -1.22
CA LEU A 418 0.96 13.40 -2.49
C LEU A 418 -0.41 12.74 -2.46
N THR A 419 -1.39 13.45 -3.00
CA THR A 419 -2.75 12.96 -3.19
C THR A 419 -3.02 12.79 -4.68
N ASN A 420 -4.05 12.00 -5.00
CA ASN A 420 -4.69 12.09 -6.32
C ASN A 420 -4.89 13.58 -6.62
N PRO A 421 -4.55 14.05 -7.83
CA PRO A 421 -4.77 15.44 -8.18
C PRO A 421 -6.27 15.61 -8.04
N LEU A 422 -6.70 16.47 -7.11
CA LEU A 422 -8.09 16.90 -7.09
C LEU A 422 -8.41 17.28 -8.53
N PRO A 423 -9.37 16.64 -9.23
CA PRO A 423 -9.73 17.06 -10.57
C PRO A 423 -10.02 18.55 -10.45
N PRO A 424 -9.22 19.41 -11.11
CA PRO A 424 -8.80 20.70 -10.58
C PRO A 424 -10.02 21.43 -10.05
N LEU A 425 -10.07 21.59 -8.71
CA LEU A 425 -11.31 21.85 -7.96
C LEU A 425 -12.15 22.85 -8.76
N PRO A 426 -13.39 22.52 -9.13
CA PRO A 426 -13.99 23.17 -10.29
C PRO A 426 -14.12 24.68 -10.04
N ASP A 427 -13.96 25.49 -11.08
CA ASP A 427 -14.05 26.95 -10.97
C ASP A 427 -15.42 27.42 -10.43
N THR A 428 -16.44 26.56 -10.59
CA THR A 428 -17.77 26.71 -10.01
C THR A 428 -18.30 25.37 -9.48
N LYS A 429 -19.13 25.40 -8.44
CA LYS A 429 -19.93 24.24 -8.01
C LYS A 429 -21.38 24.68 -7.79
N SER A 430 -22.32 23.90 -8.30
CA SER A 430 -23.75 24.22 -8.22
C SER A 430 -24.57 23.17 -7.47
N PHE A 431 -25.76 23.58 -7.04
CA PHE A 431 -26.73 22.77 -6.32
C PHE A 431 -28.15 23.08 -6.81
N ALA A 432 -28.99 22.05 -6.90
CA ALA A 432 -30.40 22.18 -7.22
C ALA A 432 -31.22 22.44 -5.92
N PRO A 433 -32.47 22.92 -6.03
CA PRO A 433 -33.37 23.06 -4.88
C PRO A 433 -33.41 21.79 -4.04
N ASN A 434 -33.34 21.94 -2.72
CA ASN A 434 -33.29 20.86 -1.73
C ASN A 434 -32.02 19.95 -1.78
N THR A 435 -30.94 20.34 -2.49
CA THR A 435 -29.67 19.57 -2.49
C THR A 435 -28.50 20.27 -1.79
N LEU A 436 -28.73 21.40 -1.12
CA LEU A 436 -27.74 22.11 -0.30
C LEU A 436 -28.32 22.35 1.10
N SER A 437 -27.63 21.84 2.12
CA SER A 437 -27.83 22.16 3.53
C SER A 437 -26.50 21.99 4.25
N VAL A 438 -25.98 23.06 4.87
CA VAL A 438 -24.66 23.08 5.55
C VAL A 438 -24.78 23.90 6.83
N ASP A 439 -24.62 23.26 7.98
CA ASP A 439 -24.50 23.96 9.26
C ASP A 439 -23.10 24.56 9.47
N ALA A 440 -22.99 25.53 10.38
CA ALA A 440 -21.75 26.24 10.62
C ALA A 440 -20.70 25.41 11.39
N SER A 441 -21.10 24.32 12.07
CA SER A 441 -20.17 23.42 12.76
C SER A 441 -19.35 22.56 11.78
N VAL A 442 -19.93 22.19 10.64
CA VAL A 442 -19.22 21.58 9.50
C VAL A 442 -18.37 22.62 8.74
N SER A 443 -18.77 23.89 8.83
CA SER A 443 -18.16 25.09 8.23
C SER A 443 -18.03 25.12 6.70
N ARG A 444 -17.63 24.04 6.01
CA ARG A 444 -17.31 24.04 4.57
C ARG A 444 -18.55 23.92 3.68
N VAL A 445 -18.81 24.89 2.80
CA VAL A 445 -19.91 24.85 1.80
C VAL A 445 -19.42 24.26 0.48
N VAL A 446 -18.36 24.83 -0.11
CA VAL A 446 -17.69 24.30 -1.31
C VAL A 446 -16.19 24.50 -1.26
N SER A 447 -15.45 23.62 -1.95
CA SER A 447 -14.04 23.82 -2.32
C SER A 447 -13.96 23.92 -3.84
N LEU A 448 -13.34 25.00 -4.34
CA LEU A 448 -13.13 25.38 -5.74
C LEU A 448 -11.61 25.63 -5.96
N ARG A 449 -11.16 25.87 -7.20
CA ARG A 449 -9.73 26.13 -7.46
C ARG A 449 -9.29 27.41 -6.77
N ASP A 450 -8.33 27.26 -5.87
CA ASP A 450 -7.73 28.30 -5.04
C ASP A 450 -8.74 29.13 -4.21
N PHE A 451 -9.94 28.58 -3.99
CA PHE A 451 -11.04 29.30 -3.35
C PHE A 451 -11.98 28.34 -2.60
N HIS A 452 -12.46 28.71 -1.43
CA HIS A 452 -13.55 27.98 -0.75
C HIS A 452 -14.62 28.93 -0.24
N VAL A 453 -15.82 28.39 -0.07
CA VAL A 453 -16.91 29.08 0.63
C VAL A 453 -17.20 28.32 1.91
N GLN A 454 -17.32 29.05 3.01
CA GLN A 454 -17.61 28.50 4.33
C GLN A 454 -18.69 29.31 5.05
N VAL A 455 -19.45 28.66 5.93
CA VAL A 455 -20.24 29.30 6.98
C VAL A 455 -19.36 29.39 8.23
N GLN A 456 -19.21 30.58 8.80
CA GLN A 456 -18.53 30.79 10.07
C GLN A 456 -19.50 30.53 11.24
N GLY A 457 -18.99 30.22 12.43
CA GLY A 457 -19.80 29.86 13.61
C GLY A 457 -20.81 30.92 14.09
N ASP A 458 -20.75 32.13 13.55
CA ASP A 458 -21.70 33.24 13.73
C ASP A 458 -22.75 33.34 12.60
N GLY A 459 -22.82 32.36 11.69
CA GLY A 459 -23.73 32.36 10.53
C GLY A 459 -23.27 33.21 9.34
N ASN A 460 -22.08 33.82 9.39
CA ASN A 460 -21.56 34.58 8.26
C ASN A 460 -20.99 33.65 7.18
N VAL A 461 -21.57 33.69 5.97
CA VAL A 461 -21.00 32.99 4.81
C VAL A 461 -19.86 33.82 4.23
N VAL A 462 -18.67 33.23 4.07
CA VAL A 462 -17.50 33.90 3.48
C VAL A 462 -16.88 33.09 2.36
N GLY A 463 -16.42 33.80 1.34
CA GLY A 463 -15.62 33.29 0.23
C GLY A 463 -14.16 33.70 0.41
N ILE A 464 -13.28 32.71 0.44
CA ILE A 464 -11.87 32.83 0.84
C ILE A 464 -10.97 32.29 -0.27
N ASP A 465 -10.01 33.09 -0.67
CA ASP A 465 -8.88 32.72 -1.52
C ASP A 465 -7.81 32.02 -0.68
N THR A 466 -7.38 30.84 -1.12
CA THR A 466 -6.42 29.97 -0.43
C THR A 466 -5.01 30.01 -1.03
N THR A 467 -4.77 30.86 -2.03
CA THR A 467 -3.49 30.95 -2.73
C THR A 467 -2.35 31.27 -1.75
N GLY A 468 -1.23 30.55 -1.85
CA GLY A 468 -0.02 30.84 -1.07
C GLY A 468 -0.10 30.54 0.43
N GLY A 469 -1.11 29.78 0.89
CA GLY A 469 -1.20 29.29 2.26
C GLY A 469 -1.68 30.31 3.31
N VAL A 470 -1.86 31.58 2.92
CA VAL A 470 -2.50 32.61 3.77
C VAL A 470 -3.91 32.87 3.25
N TRP A 471 -4.91 32.45 4.02
CA TRP A 471 -6.31 32.53 3.61
C TRP A 471 -6.82 33.96 3.67
N THR A 472 -7.29 34.50 2.54
CA THR A 472 -7.80 35.88 2.45
C THR A 472 -9.27 35.92 2.06
N VAL A 473 -10.10 36.55 2.89
CA VAL A 473 -11.53 36.75 2.60
C VAL A 473 -11.67 37.73 1.43
N LYS A 474 -12.29 37.28 0.33
CA LYS A 474 -12.63 38.14 -0.83
C LYS A 474 -14.10 38.57 -0.83
N TRP A 475 -14.94 37.81 -0.14
CA TRP A 475 -16.37 38.07 -0.05
C TRP A 475 -16.93 37.59 1.29
N ALA A 476 -17.93 38.30 1.79
CA ALA A 476 -18.69 37.92 2.97
C ALA A 476 -20.17 38.28 2.75
N SER A 477 -21.07 37.51 3.36
CA SER A 477 -22.48 37.85 3.47
C SER A 477 -22.71 39.08 4.36
N SER A 478 -21.77 39.35 5.28
CA SER A 478 -21.83 40.44 6.28
C SER A 478 -23.12 40.40 7.11
N ARG A 479 -23.64 39.20 7.33
CA ARG A 479 -24.76 38.90 8.22
C ARG A 479 -24.29 37.84 9.21
N TYR A 480 -24.55 38.08 10.48
CA TYR A 480 -24.14 37.21 11.57
C TYR A 480 -25.20 37.25 12.68
N SER A 481 -25.26 36.21 13.49
CA SER A 481 -26.17 36.06 14.61
C SER A 481 -25.44 35.52 15.84
N THR A 482 -25.91 35.92 17.02
CA THR A 482 -25.51 35.30 18.29
C THR A 482 -26.29 34.01 18.59
N ASN A 483 -27.29 33.68 17.77
CA ASN A 483 -28.21 32.55 17.98
C ASN A 483 -27.78 31.30 17.20
N CYS A 484 -26.47 31.12 16.96
CA CYS A 484 -25.91 29.97 16.25
C CYS A 484 -25.51 28.80 17.17
N GLY A 485 -25.70 28.92 18.48
CA GLY A 485 -25.15 27.99 19.46
C GLY A 485 -23.64 28.20 19.70
N THR A 486 -23.09 27.54 20.72
CA THR A 486 -21.68 27.70 21.11
C THR A 486 -20.68 27.07 20.12
N ASP A 487 -21.15 26.22 19.23
CA ASP A 487 -20.40 25.46 18.22
C ASP A 487 -20.84 25.78 16.77
N GLY A 488 -21.76 26.73 16.58
CA GLY A 488 -22.33 27.07 15.28
C GLY A 488 -23.43 26.12 14.78
N SER A 489 -23.74 25.03 15.49
CA SER A 489 -24.69 23.99 15.04
C SER A 489 -26.13 24.48 14.79
N GLN A 490 -26.51 25.64 15.34
CA GLN A 490 -27.86 26.21 15.17
C GLN A 490 -27.95 27.20 14.00
N CYS A 491 -26.85 27.48 13.29
CA CYS A 491 -26.85 28.26 12.06
C CYS A 491 -26.56 27.39 10.85
N PHE A 492 -27.38 27.48 9.80
CA PHE A 492 -27.20 26.68 8.59
C PHE A 492 -27.63 27.40 7.30
N LEU A 493 -26.86 27.17 6.24
CA LEU A 493 -27.13 27.62 4.88
C LEU A 493 -27.88 26.51 4.13
N ALA A 494 -29.08 26.80 3.62
CA ALA A 494 -29.84 25.87 2.78
C ALA A 494 -30.29 26.50 1.47
N PHE A 495 -30.38 25.69 0.41
CA PHE A 495 -31.08 26.04 -0.82
C PHE A 495 -32.41 25.27 -0.84
N GLY A 496 -33.49 25.95 -0.46
CA GLY A 496 -34.80 25.35 -0.22
C GLY A 496 -35.47 24.81 -1.48
N ILE A 497 -36.49 23.98 -1.31
CA ILE A 497 -37.35 23.48 -2.39
C ILE A 497 -38.11 24.60 -3.11
N ASP A 498 -38.25 25.76 -2.47
CA ASP A 498 -38.80 27.01 -3.01
C ASP A 498 -37.79 27.80 -3.86
N GLY A 499 -36.57 27.28 -4.07
CA GLY A 499 -35.54 27.94 -4.86
C GLY A 499 -34.90 29.15 -4.17
N ASN A 500 -35.10 29.35 -2.86
CA ASN A 500 -34.40 30.38 -2.10
C ASN A 500 -33.12 29.82 -1.45
N LEU A 501 -32.03 30.58 -1.56
CA LEU A 501 -30.84 30.39 -0.73
C LEU A 501 -31.05 31.18 0.56
N VAL A 502 -31.04 30.50 1.70
CA VAL A 502 -31.39 31.07 3.01
C VAL A 502 -30.34 30.66 4.04
N MET A 503 -29.85 31.62 4.81
CA MET A 503 -29.14 31.35 6.06
C MET A 503 -30.14 31.43 7.21
N TYR A 504 -30.14 30.41 8.07
CA TYR A 504 -30.95 30.34 9.28
C TYR A 504 -30.09 30.47 10.54
N ASP A 505 -30.71 30.91 11.63
CA ASP A 505 -30.24 30.74 13.00
C ASP A 505 -31.32 30.04 13.85
N ALA A 506 -31.10 29.86 15.16
CA ALA A 506 -32.06 29.20 16.06
C ALA A 506 -33.44 29.90 16.16
N THR A 507 -33.58 31.12 15.65
CA THR A 507 -34.81 31.94 15.68
C THR A 507 -35.51 32.03 14.32
N GLY A 508 -34.84 31.68 13.23
CA GLY A 508 -35.41 31.66 11.88
C GLY A 508 -34.45 32.13 10.79
N PRO A 509 -34.95 32.62 9.64
CA PRO A 509 -34.10 33.15 8.56
C PRO A 509 -33.31 34.39 8.99
N LEU A 510 -31.99 34.29 9.02
CA LEU A 510 -31.07 35.42 9.20
C LEU A 510 -31.01 36.29 7.93
N TRP A 511 -31.04 35.67 6.75
CA TRP A 511 -31.24 36.33 5.45
C TRP A 511 -31.67 35.32 4.38
N ALA A 512 -32.33 35.80 3.32
CA ALA A 512 -32.74 35.01 2.17
C ALA A 512 -32.39 35.71 0.85
N SER A 513 -32.22 34.94 -0.23
CA SER A 513 -31.94 35.46 -1.58
C SER A 513 -33.14 36.11 -2.26
N ASN A 514 -34.37 35.93 -1.74
CA ASN A 514 -35.62 36.52 -2.23
C ASN A 514 -35.83 36.32 -3.75
N THR A 515 -35.82 35.06 -4.19
CA THR A 515 -35.94 34.67 -5.62
C THR A 515 -37.39 34.49 -6.08
N ASP A 516 -38.37 34.74 -5.21
CA ASP A 516 -39.81 34.59 -5.46
C ASP A 516 -40.23 33.24 -6.08
N GLY A 517 -39.63 32.13 -5.64
CA GLY A 517 -39.96 30.79 -6.17
C GLY A 517 -39.28 30.43 -7.49
N ARG A 518 -38.35 31.26 -7.99
CA ARG A 518 -37.80 31.15 -9.36
C ARG A 518 -36.41 30.55 -9.44
N GLY A 519 -35.74 30.33 -8.31
CA GLY A 519 -34.42 29.70 -8.27
C GLY A 519 -34.48 28.22 -8.66
N VAL A 520 -33.73 27.82 -9.67
CA VAL A 520 -33.58 26.43 -10.13
C VAL A 520 -32.17 25.88 -9.89
N GLU A 521 -31.21 26.74 -9.57
CA GLU A 521 -29.83 26.39 -9.29
C GLU A 521 -29.17 27.50 -8.46
N VAL A 522 -28.35 27.14 -7.47
CA VAL A 522 -27.38 28.06 -6.85
C VAL A 522 -25.97 27.68 -7.30
N ILE A 523 -25.18 28.66 -7.72
CA ILE A 523 -23.81 28.50 -8.19
C ILE A 523 -22.87 29.26 -7.25
N PHE A 524 -21.87 28.54 -6.72
CA PHE A 524 -20.71 29.12 -6.06
C PHE A 524 -19.55 29.20 -7.06
N SER A 525 -18.79 30.29 -7.02
CA SER A 525 -17.75 30.63 -8.00
C SER A 525 -16.47 31.11 -7.32
N ARG A 526 -15.31 30.79 -7.91
CA ARG A 526 -13.99 31.31 -7.49
C ARG A 526 -13.71 32.75 -7.97
N GLU A 527 -14.65 33.37 -8.65
CA GLU A 527 -14.61 34.77 -9.11
C GLU A 527 -15.97 35.45 -8.89
N ALA A 528 -15.98 36.78 -8.78
CA ALA A 528 -17.22 37.54 -8.64
C ALA A 528 -18.12 37.41 -9.89
N PRO A 529 -19.43 37.12 -9.76
CA PRO A 529 -20.21 36.97 -8.52
C PRO A 529 -20.00 35.61 -7.82
N TRP A 530 -19.47 35.67 -6.60
CA TRP A 530 -19.04 34.52 -5.79
C TRP A 530 -20.18 33.55 -5.44
N VAL A 531 -21.40 34.07 -5.32
CA VAL A 531 -22.65 33.30 -5.16
C VAL A 531 -23.73 33.91 -6.04
N SER A 532 -24.33 33.09 -6.90
CA SER A 532 -25.45 33.47 -7.77
C SER A 532 -26.58 32.45 -7.65
N VAL A 533 -27.83 32.92 -7.57
CA VAL A 533 -29.00 32.05 -7.76
C VAL A 533 -29.54 32.28 -9.16
N MET A 534 -29.65 31.19 -9.92
CA MET A 534 -30.10 31.16 -11.31
C MET A 534 -31.55 30.67 -11.38
N GLY A 535 -32.32 31.26 -12.29
CA GLY A 535 -33.64 30.77 -12.68
C GLY A 535 -33.63 30.12 -14.07
N ALA A 536 -34.79 29.58 -14.45
CA ALA A 536 -34.97 28.88 -15.72
C ALA A 536 -34.47 29.71 -16.93
N GLY A 537 -33.73 29.06 -17.83
CA GLY A 537 -33.13 29.71 -19.01
C GLY A 537 -31.88 30.55 -18.72
N GLY A 538 -31.17 30.30 -17.62
CA GLY A 538 -29.87 30.91 -17.33
C GLY A 538 -29.93 32.38 -16.90
N ARG A 539 -31.10 32.86 -16.47
CA ARG A 539 -31.28 34.22 -15.96
C ARG A 539 -30.87 34.28 -14.48
N VAL A 540 -30.12 35.29 -14.08
CA VAL A 540 -29.76 35.48 -12.66
C VAL A 540 -30.99 35.99 -11.90
N CYS A 541 -31.44 35.25 -10.89
CA CYS A 541 -32.55 35.61 -10.01
C CYS A 541 -32.09 36.28 -8.71
N GLY A 542 -30.83 36.11 -8.30
CA GLY A 542 -30.24 36.83 -7.17
C GLY A 542 -28.72 36.86 -7.23
N ARG A 543 -28.11 37.97 -6.80
CA ARG A 543 -26.65 38.11 -6.58
C ARG A 543 -26.40 38.59 -5.16
N LEU A 544 -25.58 37.87 -4.41
CA LEU A 544 -25.06 38.35 -3.12
C LEU A 544 -23.76 39.14 -3.38
N GLY A 545 -23.92 40.39 -3.82
CA GLY A 545 -22.83 41.32 -4.12
C GLY A 545 -22.45 42.22 -2.93
N ILE A 546 -21.20 42.69 -2.92
CA ILE A 546 -20.60 43.49 -1.84
C ILE A 546 -21.35 44.82 -1.63
N CYS A 547 -21.38 45.29 -0.38
CA CYS A 547 -22.05 46.52 0.04
C CYS A 547 -21.54 47.76 -0.72
N GLY A 548 -22.46 48.43 -1.43
CA GLY A 548 -22.31 49.77 -1.99
C GLY A 548 -23.66 50.48 -1.87
N VAL A 549 -23.65 51.71 -1.36
CA VAL A 549 -24.87 52.45 -1.03
C VAL A 549 -25.65 52.79 -2.30
N GLU A 550 -26.83 52.19 -2.49
CA GLU A 550 -27.90 52.87 -3.21
C GLU A 550 -29.29 52.49 -2.69
N ARG A 551 -29.95 53.47 -2.08
CA ARG A 551 -31.39 53.41 -1.81
C ARG A 551 -32.13 53.65 -3.12
N LEU A 552 -32.65 52.62 -3.78
CA LEU A 552 -33.78 52.83 -4.68
C LEU A 552 -35.05 53.02 -3.85
N SER A 553 -35.32 54.29 -3.55
CA SER A 553 -36.46 54.71 -2.76
C SER A 553 -37.77 54.60 -3.51
N ARG A 554 -38.74 53.92 -2.87
CA ARG A 554 -40.19 54.19 -2.94
C ARG A 554 -40.89 54.10 -4.31
N TRP A 555 -41.81 53.14 -4.37
CA TRP A 555 -43.14 53.38 -4.93
C TRP A 555 -43.77 54.67 -4.37
N LYS A 556 -44.13 55.61 -5.26
CA LYS A 556 -45.35 56.44 -5.21
C LYS A 556 -45.54 57.05 -6.61
N GLY A 557 -46.64 56.70 -7.27
CA GLY A 557 -46.94 57.03 -8.67
C GLY A 557 -47.60 55.84 -9.32
#